data_AF-A0A101A6S4-F1
#
_entry.id   AF-A0A101A6S4-F1
#
_cell.length_a   1.000
_cell.length_b   1.000
_cell.length_c   1.000
_cell.angle_alpha   90.00
_cell.angle_beta   90.00
_cell.angle_gamma   90.00
#
_symmetry.space_group_name_H-M   'P 1'
#
loop_
_entity.id
_entity.type
_entity.pdbx_description
1 polymer ?
#
loop_
_entity_poly.entity_id
_entity_poly.type
_entity_poly.pdbx_seq_one_letter_code
_entity_poly.pdbx_strand_id
1 'polypeptide(L)' 'MNKEIKRRTDVGVFPNPAALLRLAGSVLVEAHDDWQLAEQTLPLDTSLAFLEISNKNTETSAPQPL' A
#
# COMPACT_ATOMS: atom_id res chain seq x y z
N MET A 1 6.92 -8.58 -8.31
CA MET A 1 8.37 -8.29 -8.29
C MET A 1 9.18 -9.13 -9.27
N ASN A 2 9.36 -10.45 -9.10
CA ASN A 2 10.23 -11.25 -10.00
C ASN A 2 9.84 -11.24 -11.49
N LYS A 3 8.54 -11.16 -11.81
CA LYS A 3 8.08 -11.03 -13.21
C LYS A 3 8.43 -9.68 -13.83
N GLU A 4 8.43 -8.60 -13.03
CA GLU A 4 8.66 -7.24 -13.50
C GLU A 4 10.13 -6.98 -13.80
N ILE A 5 11.00 -7.46 -12.91
CA ILE A 5 12.45 -7.46 -13.14
C ILE A 5 12.75 -8.20 -14.44
N LYS A 6 12.24 -9.42 -14.61
CA LYS A 6 12.47 -10.24 -15.80
C LYS A 6 12.03 -9.55 -17.10
N ARG A 7 10.90 -8.82 -17.09
CA ARG A 7 10.41 -8.06 -18.25
C ARG A 7 11.30 -6.86 -18.58
N ARG A 8 11.74 -6.10 -17.58
CA ARG A 8 12.58 -4.89 -17.80
C ARG A 8 14.05 -5.20 -18.09
N THR A 9 14.51 -6.39 -17.76
CA THR A 9 15.86 -6.87 -18.08
C THR A 9 15.93 -7.64 -19.39
N ASP A 10 14.86 -7.67 -20.20
CA ASP A 10 14.81 -8.35 -21.51
C ASP A 10 15.59 -7.60 -22.61
N VAL A 11 16.76 -7.07 -22.25
CA VAL A 11 17.74 -6.41 -23.13
C VAL A 11 19.01 -7.25 -23.28
N GLY A 12 19.10 -8.37 -22.55
CA GLY A 12 20.23 -9.30 -22.56
C GLY A 12 21.45 -8.78 -21.79
N VAL A 13 22.02 -7.64 -22.20
CA VAL A 13 23.25 -7.06 -21.61
C VAL A 13 23.09 -5.55 -21.41
N PHE A 14 23.49 -5.05 -20.25
CA PHE A 14 23.50 -3.61 -19.96
C PHE A 14 24.79 -2.96 -20.48
N PRO A 15 24.70 -1.75 -21.08
CA PRO A 15 25.87 -1.06 -21.65
C PRO A 15 26.85 -0.55 -20.60
N ASN A 16 26.40 -0.33 -19.35
CA ASN A 16 27.26 0.01 -18.22
C ASN A 16 26.55 -0.29 -16.87
N PRO A 17 27.29 -0.37 -15.76
CA PRO A 17 26.72 -0.61 -14.43
C PRO A 17 25.71 0.46 -13.99
N ALA A 18 25.88 1.72 -14.42
CA ALA A 18 24.95 2.79 -14.07
C ALA A 18 23.57 2.62 -14.72
N ALA A 19 23.46 1.93 -15.85
CA ALA A 19 22.18 1.58 -16.47
C ALA A 19 21.43 0.54 -15.64
N LEU A 20 22.13 -0.46 -15.11
CA LEU A 20 21.57 -1.46 -14.21
C LEU A 20 21.07 -0.82 -12.90
N LEU A 21 21.87 0.06 -12.29
CA LEU A 21 21.49 0.75 -11.06
C LEU A 21 20.26 1.64 -11.26
N ARG A 22 20.15 2.34 -12.39
CA ARG A 22 18.96 3.14 -12.72
C ARG A 22 17.70 2.28 -12.84
N LEU A 23 17.81 1.12 -13.48
CA LEU A 23 16.68 0.18 -13.56
C LEU A 23 16.31 -0.37 -12.18
N ALA A 24 17.28 -0.81 -11.40
CA ALA A 24 17.04 -1.34 -10.06
C ALA A 24 16.37 -0.29 -9.16
N GLY A 25 16.82 0.97 -9.23
CA GLY A 25 16.22 2.09 -8.53
C GLY A 25 14.77 2.34 -8.97
N SER A 26 14.48 2.33 -10.28
CA SER A 26 13.12 2.55 -10.76
C SER A 26 12.15 1.44 -10.34
N VAL A 27 12.59 0.18 -10.37
CA VAL A 27 11.79 -0.97 -9.91
C VAL A 27 11.56 -0.90 -8.39
N LEU A 28 12.56 -0.48 -7.62
CA LEU A 28 12.44 -0.36 -6.16
C LEU A 28 11.44 0.74 -5.77
N VAL A 29 11.48 1.89 -6.44
CA VAL A 29 10.53 3.00 -6.18
C VAL A 29 9.10 2.53 -6.44
N GLU A 30 8.84 1.91 -7.59
CA GLU A 30 7.51 1.41 -7.92
C GLU A 30 7.03 0.32 -6.95
N ALA A 31 7.91 -0.61 -6.58
CA ALA A 31 7.58 -1.61 -5.57
C ALA A 31 7.30 -0.99 -4.20
N HIS A 32 8.02 0.08 -3.84
CA HIS A 32 7.80 0.80 -2.60
C HIS A 32 6.46 1.51 -2.60
N ASP A 33 6.10 2.17 -3.71
CA ASP A 33 4.81 2.84 -3.87
C ASP A 33 3.65 1.83 -3.79
N ASP A 34 3.78 0.68 -4.45
CA ASP A 34 2.79 -0.41 -4.37
C ASP A 34 2.61 -0.91 -2.92
N TRP A 35 3.70 -1.03 -2.16
CA TRP A 35 3.64 -1.45 -0.76
C TRP A 35 3.01 -0.40 0.15
N GLN A 36 3.30 0.89 -0.07
CA GLN A 36 2.68 1.98 0.68
C GLN A 36 1.16 2.03 0.49
N LEU A 37 0.69 1.72 -0.73
CA LEU A 37 -0.73 1.61 -1.05
C LEU A 37 -1.36 0.36 -0.42
N ALA A 38 -0.65 -0.78 -0.43
CA ALA A 38 -1.14 -2.03 0.13
C ALA A 38 -1.25 -2.01 1.67
N GLU A 39 -0.33 -1.33 2.37
CA GLU A 39 -0.31 -1.27 3.84
C GLU A 39 -1.37 -0.31 4.40
N GLN A 40 -1.66 0.80 3.70
CA GLN A 40 -2.58 1.84 4.18
C GLN A 40 -4.02 1.69 3.69
N THR A 41 -4.30 0.74 2.81
CA THR A 41 -5.69 0.46 2.40
C THR A 41 -6.36 -0.42 3.45
N LEU A 42 -6.74 0.16 4.59
CA LEU A 42 -7.90 -0.37 5.32
C LEU A 42 -9.07 -0.34 4.32
N PRO A 43 -9.68 -1.49 3.99
CA PRO A 43 -10.82 -1.50 3.08
C PRO A 43 -11.88 -0.53 3.60
N LEU A 44 -12.44 0.31 2.72
CA LEU A 44 -13.43 1.33 3.12
C LEU A 44 -14.58 0.70 3.93
N ASP A 45 -14.98 -0.52 3.59
CA ASP A 45 -15.99 -1.30 4.31
C ASP A 45 -15.59 -1.57 5.76
N THR A 46 -14.30 -1.84 6.02
CA THR A 46 -13.77 -2.06 7.37
C THR A 46 -13.72 -0.77 8.18
N SER A 47 -13.38 0.35 7.54
CA SER A 47 -13.37 1.67 8.18
C SER A 47 -14.78 2.15 8.54
N LEU A 48 -15.74 2.01 7.63
CA LEU A 48 -17.15 2.36 7.88
C LEU A 48 -17.77 1.49 8.97
N ALA A 49 -17.51 0.17 8.95
CA ALA A 49 -17.97 -0.73 10.01
C ALA A 49 -17.39 -0.35 11.38
N PHE A 50 -16.10 0.02 11.43
CA PHE A 50 -15.45 0.47 12.66
C PHE A 50 -16.05 1.78 13.21
N LEU A 51 -16.36 2.73 12.32
CA LEU A 51 -17.03 3.98 12.69
C LEU A 51 -18.46 3.73 13.18
N GLU A 52 -19.21 2.82 12.53
CA GLU A 52 -20.56 2.47 12.94
C GLU A 52 -20.58 1.81 14.33
N ILE A 53 -19.62 0.91 14.60
CA ILE A 53 -19.44 0.29 15.91
C ILE A 53 -19.10 1.36 16.96
N SER A 54 -18.15 2.26 16.68
CA SER A 54 -17.80 3.34 17.61
C SER A 54 -18.97 4.29 17.90
N ASN A 55 -19.79 4.63 16.91
CA ASN A 55 -20.94 5.51 17.10
C ASN A 55 -22.04 4.87 17.97
N LYS A 56 -22.30 3.57 17.79
CA LYS A 56 -23.24 2.83 18.64
C LYS A 56 -22.80 2.78 20.11
N ASN A 57 -21.49 2.77 20.34
CA ASN A 57 -20.91 2.78 21.69
C ASN A 57 -21.08 4.14 22.39
N THR A 58 -21.16 5.23 21.62
CA THR A 58 -21.34 6.60 22.16
C THR A 58 -22.80 6.98 22.41
N GLU A 59 -23.76 6.32 21.77
CA GLU A 59 -25.20 6.57 21.97
C GLU A 59 -25.80 5.79 23.17
N THR A 60 -25.09 4.79 23.70
CA THR A 60 -25.55 3.97 24.85
C THR A 60 -25.12 4.52 26.23
N SER A 61 -24.34 5.61 26.29
CA SER A 61 -23.93 6.25 27.54
C SER A 61 -24.41 7.70 27.66
N ALA A 62 -25.73 7.91 27.58
CA ALA A 62 -26.34 9.10 28.16
C ALA A 62 -26.89 8.71 29.55
N PRO A 63 -26.43 9.31 30.66
CA PRO A 63 -27.02 9.06 31.97
C PRO A 63 -28.44 9.64 31.95
N GLN A 64 -29.43 8.82 32.26
CA GLN A 64 -30.82 9.27 32.41
C GLN A 64 -30.91 10.24 33.60
N PRO A 65 -31.45 11.46 33.44
CA PRO A 65 -31.76 12.29 34.59
C PRO A 65 -33.03 11.74 35.28
N LEU A 66 -33.02 11.81 36.62
CA LEU A 66 -34.09 11.43 37.55
C LEU A 66 -35.46 12.03 37.21
#